data_AF-A0A944LHI5-F1
#
_entry.id   AF-A0A944LHI5-F1
#
_cell.length_a   1.000
_cell.length_b   1.000
_cell.length_c   1.000
_cell.angle_alpha   90.00
_cell.angle_beta   90.00
_cell.angle_gamma   90.00
#
_symmetry.space_group_name_H-M   'P 1'
#
loop_
_entity.id
_entity.type
_entity.pdbx_description
1 polymer ?
#
loop_
_entity_poly.entity_id
_entity_poly.type
_entity_poly.pdbx_seq_one_letter_code
_entity_poly.pdbx_strand_id
1 'polypeptide(L)' 'MAKENAAQRFMRATGKLRAIFGPANRSSLGHDMTEENRKLLAQREAETQQWETIRRPDGSTYIVPRNPDDKSLR' A
#
# COMPACT_ATOMS: atom_id res chain seq x y z
N MET A 1 -0.27 9.54 -43.66
CA MET A 1 0.20 8.61 -42.61
C MET A 1 0.43 9.43 -41.35
N ALA A 2 -0.35 9.21 -40.30
CA ALA A 2 -0.24 10.01 -39.08
C ALA A 2 1.09 9.71 -38.37
N LYS A 3 1.85 10.76 -38.08
CA LYS A 3 3.16 10.71 -37.41
C LYS A 3 2.98 10.07 -36.03
N GLU A 4 3.66 8.96 -35.76
CA GLU A 4 3.57 8.22 -34.50
C GLU A 4 3.88 9.18 -33.33
N ASN A 5 2.93 9.33 -32.40
CA ASN A 5 3.05 10.27 -31.27
C ASN A 5 4.09 9.72 -30.25
N ALA A 6 4.79 10.58 -29.52
CA ALA A 6 5.77 10.19 -28.51
C ALA A 6 5.19 9.19 -27.49
N ALA A 7 3.91 9.35 -27.13
CA ALA A 7 3.19 8.40 -26.28
C ALA A 7 3.09 6.99 -26.88
N GLN A 8 2.84 6.87 -28.19
CA GLN A 8 2.77 5.57 -28.88
C GLN A 8 4.13 4.87 -28.90
N ARG A 9 5.22 5.63 -29.12
CA ARG A 9 6.59 5.10 -29.05
C ARG A 9 6.94 4.61 -27.64
N PHE A 10 6.54 5.36 -26.61
CA PHE A 10 6.76 4.98 -25.21
C PHE A 10 5.99 3.70 -24.83
N MET A 11 4.70 3.61 -25.19
CA MET A 11 3.88 2.40 -24.96
C MET A 11 4.47 1.17 -25.66
N ARG A 12 4.99 1.34 -26.88
CA ARG A 12 5.62 0.25 -27.63
C ARG A 12 6.94 -0.19 -27.00
N ALA A 13 7.75 0.75 -26.51
CA ALA A 13 9.02 0.45 -25.84
C ALA A 13 8.79 -0.29 -24.50
N THR A 14 7.88 0.22 -23.67
CA THR A 14 7.52 -0.39 -22.39
C THR A 14 6.82 -1.76 -22.57
N GLY A 15 5.99 -1.91 -23.60
CA GLY A 15 5.41 -3.20 -23.98
C GLY A 15 6.46 -4.24 -24.41
N LYS A 16 7.48 -3.83 -25.17
CA LYS A 16 8.60 -4.71 -25.53
C LYS A 16 9.44 -5.12 -24.31
N LEU A 17 9.66 -4.19 -23.36
CA LEU A 17 10.33 -4.52 -22.10
C LEU A 17 9.54 -5.56 -21.30
N ARG A 18 8.21 -5.43 -21.21
CA ARG A 18 7.34 -6.47 -20.61
C ARG A 18 7.43 -7.82 -21.32
N ALA A 19 7.65 -7.86 -22.63
CA ALA A 19 7.82 -9.11 -23.36
C ALA A 19 9.14 -9.83 -23.02
N ILE A 20 10.19 -9.08 -22.67
CA ILE A 20 11.51 -9.63 -22.32
C ILE A 20 11.60 -9.97 -20.82
N PHE A 21 11.13 -9.07 -19.96
CA PHE A 21 11.19 -9.23 -18.50
C PHE A 21 9.98 -9.99 -17.93
N GLY A 22 9.03 -10.38 -18.78
CA GLY A 22 7.78 -11.00 -18.38
C GLY A 22 6.81 -10.02 -17.71
N PRO A 23 5.57 -10.46 -17.43
CA PRO A 23 4.66 -9.71 -16.58
C PRO A 23 5.32 -9.50 -15.20
N ALA A 24 5.13 -8.31 -14.61
CA ALA A 24 5.51 -8.06 -13.22
C ALA A 24 4.97 -9.21 -12.36
N ASN A 25 5.81 -9.73 -11.44
CA ASN A 25 5.50 -10.87 -10.60
C ASN A 25 4.05 -10.75 -10.07
N ARG A 26 3.16 -11.56 -10.64
CA ARG A 26 1.81 -11.75 -10.13
C ARG A 26 1.91 -12.86 -9.09
N SER A 27 2.59 -12.58 -7.98
CA SER A 27 2.48 -13.46 -6.85
C SER A 27 1.00 -13.47 -6.46
N SER A 28 0.44 -14.66 -6.37
CA SER A 28 -0.92 -14.84 -5.86
C SER A 28 -0.93 -14.23 -4.47
N LEU A 29 -1.81 -13.28 -4.18
CA LEU A 29 -2.08 -12.87 -2.79
C LEU A 29 -2.57 -14.07 -1.94
N GLY A 30 -2.90 -15.21 -2.55
CA GLY A 30 -3.20 -16.48 -1.91
C GLY A 30 -2.00 -17.42 -1.80
N HIS A 31 -0.84 -16.91 -1.39
CA HIS A 31 0.16 -17.78 -0.76
C HIS A 31 -0.26 -17.99 0.70
N ASP A 32 -0.16 -19.22 1.21
CA ASP A 32 -0.46 -19.48 2.61
C ASP A 32 0.43 -18.63 3.51
N MET A 33 -0.17 -18.04 4.55
CA MET A 33 0.60 -17.29 5.53
C MET A 33 1.58 -18.22 6.24
N THR A 34 2.88 -18.02 5.98
CA THR A 34 3.95 -18.64 6.76
C THR A 34 3.83 -18.23 8.22
N GLU A 35 4.43 -19.00 9.13
CA GLU A 35 4.37 -18.68 10.56
C GLU A 35 4.98 -17.32 10.89
N GLU A 36 6.04 -16.93 10.17
CA GLU A 36 6.68 -15.62 10.28
C GLU A 36 5.72 -14.51 9.87
N ASN A 37 4.99 -14.69 8.77
CA ASN A 37 3.99 -13.71 8.31
C ASN A 37 2.84 -13.57 9.30
N ARG A 38 2.41 -14.65 9.96
CA ARG A 38 1.38 -14.58 11.01
C ARG A 38 1.86 -13.83 12.24
N LYS A 39 3.10 -14.08 12.66
CA LYS A 39 3.72 -13.35 13.78
C LYS A 39 3.84 -11.86 13.46
N LEU A 40 4.30 -11.53 12.25
CA LEU A 40 4.39 -10.15 11.79
C LEU A 40 3.00 -9.49 11.74
N LEU A 41 1.99 -10.17 11.21
CA LEU A 41 0.63 -9.64 11.16
C LEU A 41 0.10 -9.34 12.58
N ALA A 42 0.23 -10.29 13.51
CA ALA A 42 -0.21 -10.10 14.89
C ALA A 42 0.48 -8.90 15.57
N GLN A 43 1.79 -8.69 15.31
CA GLN A 43 2.51 -7.51 15.79
C GLN A 43 1.94 -6.22 15.21
N ARG A 44 1.68 -6.17 13.89
CA ARG A 44 1.09 -5.01 13.22
C ARG A 44 -0.32 -4.70 13.68
N GLU A 45 -1.13 -5.72 13.92
CA GLU A 45 -2.48 -5.56 14.47
C GLU A 45 -2.43 -4.99 15.90
N ALA A 46 -1.48 -5.44 16.72
CA ALA A 46 -1.26 -4.88 18.05
C ALA A 46 -0.77 -3.42 18.00
N GLU A 47 0.14 -3.07 17.08
CA GLU A 47 0.56 -1.68 16.83
C GLU A 47 -0.61 -0.79 16.40
N THR A 48 -1.51 -1.32 15.56
CA THR A 48 -2.67 -0.56 15.04
C THR A 48 -3.69 -0.25 16.13
N GLN A 49 -3.84 -1.12 17.13
CA GLN A 49 -4.73 -0.91 18.27
C GLN A 49 -4.32 0.27 19.16
N GLN A 50 -3.14 0.84 18.96
CA GLN A 50 -2.67 2.01 19.70
C GLN A 50 -3.40 3.30 19.32
N TRP A 51 -4.20 3.28 18.24
CA TRP A 51 -4.84 4.47 17.70
C TRP A 51 -6.37 4.41 17.79
N GLU A 52 -7.00 5.58 17.94
CA GLU A 52 -8.44 5.76 17.90
C GLU A 52 -8.80 6.91 16.96
N THR A 53 -9.93 6.78 16.26
CA THR A 53 -10.44 7.80 15.35
C THR A 53 -11.50 8.64 16.05
N ILE A 54 -11.26 9.94 16.17
CA ILE A 54 -12.23 10.89 16.71
C ILE A 54 -12.88 11.66 15.57
N ARG A 55 -14.22 11.60 15.52
CA ARG A 55 -15.05 12.45 14.65
C ARG A 55 -15.56 13.64 15.45
N ARG A 56 -15.26 14.85 15.00
CA ARG A 56 -15.82 16.08 15.59
C ARG A 56 -17.16 16.44 14.94
N PRO A 57 -18.00 17.24 15.64
CA PRO A 57 -19.27 17.73 15.09
C PRO A 57 -19.12 18.58 13.81
N ASP A 58 -17.96 19.18 13.59
CA ASP A 58 -17.61 19.94 12.37
C ASP A 58 -17.36 19.05 11.13
N GLY A 59 -17.44 17.73 11.28
CA GLY A 59 -17.21 16.76 10.22
C GLY A 59 -15.74 16.33 10.06
N SER A 60 -14.80 16.95 10.77
CA SER A 60 -13.38 16.58 10.71
C SER A 60 -13.09 15.26 11.42
N THR A 61 -12.09 14.53 10.91
CA THR A 61 -11.66 13.22 11.45
C THR A 61 -10.19 13.25 11.76
N TYR A 62 -9.84 12.89 13.00
CA TYR A 62 -8.45 12.82 13.44
C TYR A 62 -8.14 11.46 14.04
N ILE A 63 -6.89 11.06 13.93
CA ILE A 63 -6.35 9.89 14.59
C ILE A 63 -5.60 10.38 15.83
N VAL A 64 -5.92 9.82 16.99
CA VAL A 64 -5.24 10.11 18.26
C VAL A 64 -4.70 8.82 18.86
N PRO A 65 -3.59 8.86 19.62
CA PRO A 65 -3.17 7.69 20.38
C PRO A 65 -4.21 7.40 21.46
N ARG A 66 -4.49 6.12 21.71
CA ARG A 66 -5.33 5.68 22.84
C ARG A 66 -4.66 5.93 24.18
N ASN A 67 -3.33 5.86 24.22
CA ASN A 67 -2.58 6.22 25.41
C ASN A 67 -2.49 7.76 25.50
N PRO A 68 -3.09 8.39 26.51
CA PRO A 68 -3.08 9.85 26.65
C PRO A 68 -1.68 10.43 26.92
N ASP A 69 -0.74 9.60 27.39
CA ASP A 69 0.65 10.01 27.65
C ASP A 69 1.55 9.84 26.41
N ASP A 70 1.05 9.23 25.34
CA ASP A 70 1.81 9.05 24.11
C ASP A 70 1.91 10.37 23.34
N LYS A 71 3.14 10.87 23.22
CA LYS A 71 3.48 12.13 22.54
C LYS A 71 4.05 11.93 21.14
N SER A 72 4.00 10.71 20.58
CA SER A 72 4.58 10.40 19.27
C SER A 72 4.03 11.23 18.10
N LEU A 73 2.84 11.83 18.25
CA LEU A 73 2.21 12.71 17.25
C LEU A 73 2.36 14.21 17.52
N ARG A 74 3.07 14.63 18.58
CA ARG A 74 3.25 16.06 18.95
C ARG A 74 4.62 16.59 18.55
#